data_AF-A0A0M1J3Z0-F1
#
_entry.id   AF-A0A0M1J3Z0-F1
#
_cell.length_a   1.000
_cell.length_b   1.000
_cell.length_c   1.000
_cell.angle_alpha   90.00
_cell.angle_beta   90.00
_cell.angle_gamma   90.00
#
_symmetry.space_group_name_H-M   'P 1'
#
loop_
_entity.id
_entity.type
_entity.pdbx_description
1 polymer ?
#
loop_
_entity_poly.entity_id
_entity_poly.type
_entity_poly.pdbx_seq_one_letter_code
_entity_poly.pdbx_strand_id
1 'polypeptide(L)'
;MRSGLLDPQTESQCSWTLHHDYLARLIITTHRYAARWQRFLQARSHTFYTVTGLRSRWQALLSPWEQLRLLFETQRGQVNLENHGIFLILSTAKVIPFILALLLALSGTNLVLDWQARNAADLVLSNLNNTYKVTASLDGDALRQFWVLAAANQRFKTAFVQRSLANANSQTTLVNHMEMLNQSLFGLDPQFRQRRHTLNLILTDLNRRKNSQITPYSALLAATIYATGPEVFGIATGSTVIQYLTAAMRATNDGAILSILGMTLGKLSVYSTPEQVKDCANRLVTNMLANSDRRQIIQIGQALNSLEPKLPALQAQMAAELYKKYGF
;
A
#
# COMPACT_ATOMS: atom_id res chain seq x y z
N MET A 1 41.33 90.07 -37.62
CA MET A 1 40.78 91.37 -37.20
C MET A 1 39.62 91.12 -36.25
N ARG A 2 39.49 91.99 -35.23
CA ARG A 2 38.51 92.03 -34.13
C ARG A 2 38.72 91.10 -32.92
N SER A 3 39.17 91.79 -31.87
CA SER A 3 39.32 91.50 -30.46
C SER A 3 38.02 91.59 -29.65
N GLY A 4 38.01 90.95 -28.49
CA GLY A 4 37.12 91.20 -27.35
C GLY A 4 36.63 89.88 -26.75
N LEU A 5 36.65 89.63 -25.45
CA LEU A 5 37.10 90.35 -24.26
C LEU A 5 37.14 89.27 -23.16
N LEU A 6 38.13 89.28 -22.29
CA LEU A 6 38.17 88.41 -21.10
C LEU A 6 37.03 88.81 -20.14
N ASP A 7 36.29 87.83 -19.63
CA ASP A 7 35.69 87.91 -18.30
C ASP A 7 36.04 86.63 -17.52
N PRO A 8 36.81 86.72 -16.42
CA PRO A 8 37.13 85.61 -15.55
C PRO A 8 36.16 85.57 -14.37
N GLN A 9 35.86 84.37 -13.87
CA GLN A 9 35.14 84.03 -12.62
C GLN A 9 33.71 83.51 -12.82
N THR A 10 33.60 82.20 -12.95
CA THR A 10 32.59 81.43 -12.20
C THR A 10 33.06 79.98 -12.14
N GLU A 11 33.74 79.65 -11.04
CA GLU A 11 33.74 78.28 -10.54
C GLU A 11 32.29 77.79 -10.52
N SER A 12 31.99 76.87 -11.43
CA SER A 12 30.73 76.14 -11.40
C SER A 12 31.08 74.71 -11.74
N GLN A 13 31.10 73.93 -10.68
CA GLN A 13 31.06 72.48 -10.64
C GLN A 13 30.42 71.93 -11.92
N CYS A 14 31.22 71.26 -12.74
CA CYS A 14 30.68 70.45 -13.82
C CYS A 14 30.03 69.23 -13.17
N SER A 15 28.80 69.41 -12.67
CA SER A 15 27.93 68.33 -12.27
C SER A 15 27.63 67.51 -13.51
N TRP A 16 28.16 66.30 -13.58
CA TRP A 16 27.82 65.33 -14.60
C TRP A 16 26.34 64.98 -14.46
N THR A 17 25.45 65.74 -15.11
CA THR A 17 24.06 65.36 -15.28
C THR A 17 24.04 64.23 -16.29
N LEU A 18 24.02 62.99 -15.79
CA LEU A 18 23.87 61.79 -16.58
C LEU A 18 22.51 61.84 -17.29
N HIS A 19 22.48 62.34 -18.52
CA HIS A 19 21.31 62.35 -19.41
C HIS A 19 21.03 60.92 -19.88
N HIS A 20 20.34 60.13 -19.05
CA HIS A 20 19.81 58.84 -19.44
C HIS A 20 18.29 58.84 -19.29
N ASP A 21 17.63 59.64 -20.14
CA ASP A 21 16.17 59.63 -20.34
C ASP A 21 15.61 58.20 -20.59
N TYR A 22 16.45 57.30 -21.12
CA TYR A 22 16.09 55.90 -21.29
C TYR A 22 16.03 55.11 -19.96
N LEU A 23 16.94 55.39 -19.01
CA LEU A 23 16.88 54.79 -17.66
C LEU A 23 15.73 55.39 -16.85
N ALA A 24 15.48 56.70 -16.97
CA ALA A 24 14.34 57.35 -16.31
C ALA A 24 13.01 56.73 -16.76
N ARG A 25 12.84 56.43 -18.06
CA ARG A 25 11.63 55.73 -18.55
C ARG A 25 11.51 54.30 -18.02
N LEU A 26 12.62 53.56 -17.90
CA LEU A 26 12.62 52.21 -17.34
C LEU A 26 12.29 52.23 -15.83
N ILE A 27 12.84 53.18 -15.08
CA ILE A 27 12.57 53.35 -13.65
C ILE A 27 11.12 53.83 -13.42
N ILE A 28 10.62 54.75 -14.24
CA ILE A 28 9.23 55.23 -14.14
C ILE A 28 8.24 54.13 -14.51
N THR A 29 8.53 53.30 -15.53
CA THR A 29 7.65 52.18 -15.90
C THR A 29 7.64 51.11 -14.82
N THR A 30 8.81 50.71 -14.29
CA THR A 30 8.91 49.75 -13.18
C THR A 30 8.21 50.27 -11.90
N HIS A 31 8.33 51.56 -11.58
CA HIS A 31 7.62 52.16 -10.44
C HIS A 31 6.09 52.20 -10.66
N ARG A 32 5.62 52.41 -11.89
CA ARG A 32 4.19 52.32 -12.25
C ARG A 32 3.65 50.90 -12.14
N TYR A 33 4.45 49.88 -12.47
CA TYR A 33 4.08 48.48 -12.30
C TYR A 33 3.99 48.08 -10.82
N ALA A 34 4.96 48.50 -9.99
CA ALA A 34 4.93 48.26 -8.54
C ALA A 34 3.72 48.96 -7.87
N ALA A 35 3.48 50.23 -8.21
CA ALA A 35 2.37 51.00 -7.66
C ALA A 35 0.98 50.48 -8.09
N ARG A 36 0.88 49.76 -9.22
CA ARG A 36 -0.38 49.21 -9.72
C ARG A 36 -0.98 48.19 -8.75
N TRP A 37 -0.17 47.30 -8.20
CA TRP A 37 -0.63 46.25 -7.28
C TRP A 37 -1.02 46.83 -5.93
N GLN A 38 -0.30 47.84 -5.45
CA GLN A 38 -0.66 48.56 -4.24
C GLN A 38 -2.01 49.28 -4.38
N ARG A 39 -2.26 49.97 -5.50
CA ARG A 39 -3.57 50.59 -5.79
C ARG A 39 -4.69 49.55 -5.91
N PHE A 40 -4.39 48.40 -6.52
CA PHE A 40 -5.35 47.30 -6.63
C PHE A 40 -5.76 46.75 -5.26
N LEU A 41 -4.80 46.52 -4.35
CA LEU A 41 -5.06 46.10 -2.98
C LEU A 41 -5.85 47.14 -2.17
N GLN A 42 -5.51 48.42 -2.31
CA GLN A 42 -6.24 49.53 -1.67
C GLN A 42 -7.69 49.61 -2.16
N ALA A 43 -7.91 49.51 -3.48
CA ALA A 43 -9.25 49.53 -4.04
C ALA A 43 -10.10 48.35 -3.53
N ARG A 44 -9.55 47.13 -3.55
CA ARG A 44 -10.27 45.91 -3.11
C ARG A 44 -10.57 45.92 -1.60
N SER A 45 -9.61 46.33 -0.77
CA SER A 45 -9.83 46.44 0.68
C SER A 45 -10.86 47.52 1.01
N HIS A 46 -10.83 48.67 0.32
CA HIS A 46 -11.84 49.70 0.49
C HIS A 46 -13.25 49.22 0.10
N THR A 47 -13.39 48.49 -1.01
CA THR A 47 -14.66 47.86 -1.39
C THR A 47 -15.15 46.85 -0.35
N PHE A 48 -14.25 46.11 0.30
CA PHE A 48 -14.63 45.14 1.33
C PHE A 48 -15.23 45.79 2.59
N TYR A 49 -14.67 46.91 3.04
CA TYR A 49 -15.16 47.62 4.23
C TYR A 49 -16.43 48.45 3.97
N THR A 50 -16.61 48.94 2.75
CA THR A 50 -17.74 49.82 2.38
C THR A 50 -19.01 49.05 2.03
N VAL A 51 -18.89 47.82 1.54
CA VAL A 51 -20.06 47.04 1.09
C VAL A 51 -20.79 46.36 2.26
N THR A 52 -22.11 46.58 2.32
CA THR A 52 -23.03 45.93 3.25
C THR A 52 -23.62 44.67 2.61
N GLY A 53 -23.23 43.49 3.11
CA GLY A 53 -23.79 42.20 2.68
C GLY A 53 -22.74 41.09 2.63
N LEU A 54 -23.06 39.93 3.20
CA LEU A 54 -22.12 38.82 3.37
C LEU A 54 -21.64 38.24 2.03
N ARG A 55 -22.54 38.10 1.05
CA ARG A 55 -22.22 37.62 -0.30
C ARG A 55 -21.34 38.61 -1.07
N SER A 56 -21.63 39.91 -0.97
CA SER A 56 -20.88 40.95 -1.68
C SER A 56 -19.51 41.20 -1.04
N ARG A 57 -19.41 41.11 0.30
CA ARG A 57 -18.13 41.06 1.02
C ARG A 57 -17.30 39.84 0.61
N TRP A 58 -17.93 38.67 0.47
CA TRP A 58 -17.25 37.49 -0.06
C TRP A 58 -16.73 37.76 -1.47
N GLN A 59 -17.52 38.33 -2.38
CA GLN A 59 -17.05 38.66 -3.73
C GLN A 59 -15.90 39.68 -3.76
N ALA A 60 -15.86 40.62 -2.81
CA ALA A 60 -14.81 41.64 -2.70
C ALA A 60 -13.44 41.09 -2.25
N LEU A 61 -13.40 39.94 -1.58
CA LEU A 61 -12.15 39.25 -1.22
C LEU A 61 -11.34 38.85 -2.46
N LEU A 62 -10.02 38.82 -2.35
CA LEU A 62 -9.12 38.47 -3.46
C LEU A 62 -9.40 37.05 -3.98
N SER A 63 -9.40 36.88 -5.30
CA SER A 63 -9.46 35.56 -5.93
C SER A 63 -8.17 34.76 -5.68
N PRO A 64 -8.22 33.42 -5.72
CA PRO A 64 -7.02 32.59 -5.54
C PRO A 64 -5.87 32.93 -6.51
N TRP A 65 -6.20 33.29 -7.76
CA TRP A 65 -5.20 33.70 -8.74
C TRP A 65 -4.58 35.07 -8.43
N GLU A 66 -5.35 36.02 -7.92
CA GLU A 66 -4.83 37.31 -7.47
C GLU A 66 -3.93 37.14 -6.24
N GLN A 67 -4.25 36.22 -5.32
CA GLN A 67 -3.41 35.90 -4.16
C GLN A 67 -2.07 35.26 -4.54
N LEU A 68 -2.08 34.28 -5.47
CA LEU A 68 -0.85 33.66 -5.98
C LEU A 68 0.05 34.67 -6.69
N ARG A 69 -0.55 35.56 -7.50
CA ARG A 69 0.20 36.58 -8.22
C ARG A 69 0.74 37.65 -7.29
N LEU A 70 -0.03 38.04 -6.26
CA LEU A 70 0.45 38.94 -5.22
C LEU A 70 1.64 38.34 -4.47
N LEU A 71 1.56 37.08 -4.02
CA LEU A 71 2.68 36.38 -3.37
C LEU A 71 3.97 36.43 -4.20
N PHE A 72 3.85 36.23 -5.51
CA PHE A 72 5.00 36.30 -6.43
C PHE A 72 5.60 37.70 -6.55
N GLU A 73 4.76 38.75 -6.55
CA GLU A 73 5.24 40.14 -6.59
C GLU A 73 5.74 40.63 -5.22
N THR A 74 5.20 40.10 -4.11
CA THR A 74 5.74 40.36 -2.76
C THR A 74 7.14 39.75 -2.61
N GLN A 75 7.37 38.55 -3.16
CA GLN A 75 8.70 37.93 -3.18
C GLN A 75 9.74 38.78 -3.95
N ARG A 76 9.29 39.59 -4.92
CA ARG A 76 10.11 40.55 -5.66
C ARG A 76 10.31 41.89 -4.93
N GLY A 77 9.82 42.02 -3.69
CA GLY A 77 9.98 43.22 -2.86
C GLY A 77 9.15 44.42 -3.33
N GLN A 78 8.13 44.22 -4.17
CA GLN A 78 7.39 45.32 -4.81
C GLN A 78 6.15 45.77 -4.03
N VAL A 79 5.78 45.09 -2.94
CA VAL A 79 4.52 45.31 -2.22
C VAL A 79 4.75 45.32 -0.70
N ASN A 80 4.45 46.45 -0.05
CA ASN A 80 4.44 46.56 1.42
C ASN A 80 3.08 46.10 1.98
N LEU A 81 3.10 45.09 2.85
CA LEU A 81 1.91 44.41 3.38
C LEU A 81 1.43 44.92 4.74
N GLU A 82 2.15 45.85 5.38
CA GLU A 82 2.00 46.21 6.80
C GLU A 82 0.57 46.62 7.22
N ASN A 83 -0.22 47.22 6.33
CA ASN A 83 -1.55 47.76 6.69
C ASN A 83 -2.75 46.94 6.18
N HIS A 84 -2.53 45.77 5.55
CA HIS A 84 -3.62 44.99 4.91
C HIS A 84 -3.67 43.52 5.37
N GLY A 85 -2.97 43.17 6.46
CA GLY A 85 -2.83 41.79 6.93
C GLY A 85 -4.14 41.05 7.20
N ILE A 86 -5.11 41.69 7.87
CA ILE A 86 -6.41 41.06 8.20
C ILE A 86 -7.24 40.78 6.94
N PHE A 87 -7.23 41.69 5.97
CA PHE A 87 -7.92 41.51 4.68
C PHE A 87 -7.30 40.37 3.86
N LEU A 88 -5.98 40.22 3.90
CA LEU A 88 -5.26 39.11 3.27
C LEU A 88 -5.59 37.77 3.92
N ILE A 89 -5.60 37.70 5.26
CA ILE A 89 -5.99 36.50 6.02
C ILE A 89 -7.43 36.11 5.68
N LEU A 90 -8.37 37.05 5.73
CA LEU A 90 -9.77 36.79 5.36
C LEU A 90 -9.92 36.33 3.90
N SER A 91 -9.07 36.84 2.99
CA SER A 91 -9.09 36.42 1.60
C SER A 91 -8.61 34.97 1.42
N THR A 92 -7.73 34.45 2.28
CA THR A 92 -7.29 33.03 2.20
C THR A 92 -8.45 32.06 2.41
N ALA A 93 -9.54 32.47 3.06
CA ALA A 93 -10.76 31.66 3.19
C ALA A 93 -11.36 31.25 1.84
N LYS A 94 -11.15 32.04 0.77
CA LYS A 94 -11.58 31.68 -0.59
C LYS A 94 -10.79 30.53 -1.21
N VAL A 95 -9.61 30.23 -0.70
CA VAL A 95 -8.75 29.14 -1.21
C VAL A 95 -9.17 27.80 -0.60
N ILE A 96 -9.75 27.80 0.61
CA ILE A 96 -10.24 26.61 1.31
C ILE A 96 -11.12 25.71 0.45
N PRO A 97 -12.18 26.18 -0.25
CA PRO A 97 -13.01 25.29 -1.08
C PRO A 97 -12.23 24.66 -2.25
N PHE A 98 -11.25 25.35 -2.82
CA PHE A 98 -10.39 24.79 -3.87
C PHE A 98 -9.43 23.75 -3.32
N ILE A 99 -8.84 23.98 -2.15
CA ILE A 99 -8.01 22.99 -1.46
C ILE A 99 -8.85 21.77 -1.10
N LEU A 100 -10.06 21.95 -0.58
CA LEU A 100 -10.97 20.85 -0.24
C LEU A 100 -11.37 20.06 -1.49
N ALA A 101 -11.72 20.73 -2.59
CA ALA A 101 -12.02 20.08 -3.87
C ALA A 101 -10.81 19.30 -4.42
N LEU A 102 -9.60 19.87 -4.31
CA LEU A 102 -8.36 19.20 -4.70
C LEU A 102 -8.09 17.96 -3.82
N LEU A 103 -8.23 18.08 -2.50
CA LEU A 103 -8.09 16.95 -1.58
C LEU A 103 -9.13 15.87 -1.85
N LEU A 104 -10.37 16.24 -2.15
CA LEU A 104 -11.42 15.30 -2.53
C LEU A 104 -11.13 14.63 -3.88
N ALA A 105 -10.60 15.36 -4.86
CA ALA A 105 -10.19 14.77 -6.15
C ALA A 105 -9.00 13.80 -5.98
N LEU A 106 -7.99 14.19 -5.21
CA LEU A 106 -6.82 13.35 -4.90
C LEU A 106 -7.19 12.12 -4.06
N SER A 107 -8.10 12.29 -3.09
CA SER A 107 -8.60 11.16 -2.29
C SER A 107 -9.52 10.26 -3.12
N GLY A 108 -10.38 10.86 -3.94
CA GLY A 108 -11.33 10.17 -4.82
C GLY A 108 -10.64 9.27 -5.84
N THR A 109 -9.55 9.74 -6.45
CA THR A 109 -8.74 8.92 -7.37
C THR A 109 -8.16 7.67 -6.68
N ASN A 110 -7.64 7.80 -5.46
CA ASN A 110 -7.15 6.65 -4.70
C ASN A 110 -8.27 5.67 -4.31
N LEU A 111 -9.42 6.19 -3.87
CA LEU A 111 -10.59 5.38 -3.53
C LEU A 111 -11.12 4.60 -4.74
N VAL A 112 -11.16 5.24 -5.92
CA VAL A 112 -11.60 4.59 -7.16
C VAL A 112 -10.62 3.49 -7.56
N LEU A 113 -9.31 3.73 -7.48
CA LEU A 113 -8.30 2.72 -7.79
C LEU A 113 -8.38 1.52 -6.83
N ASP A 114 -8.60 1.76 -5.55
CA ASP A 114 -8.75 0.69 -4.56
C ASP A 114 -10.06 -0.10 -4.76
N TRP A 115 -11.14 0.60 -5.12
CA TRP A 115 -12.40 -0.05 -5.48
C TRP A 115 -12.27 -0.93 -6.73
N GLN A 116 -11.59 -0.43 -7.77
CA GLN A 116 -11.30 -1.20 -8.98
C GLN A 116 -10.45 -2.44 -8.66
N ALA A 117 -9.40 -2.29 -7.84
CA ALA A 117 -8.55 -3.39 -7.42
C ALA A 117 -9.34 -4.48 -6.66
N ARG A 118 -10.27 -4.08 -5.78
CA ARG A 118 -11.13 -5.01 -5.03
C ARG A 118 -12.09 -5.78 -5.94
N ASN A 119 -12.78 -5.09 -6.84
CA ASN A 119 -13.72 -5.75 -7.75
C ASN A 119 -13.02 -6.73 -8.69
N ALA A 120 -11.86 -6.33 -9.22
CA ALA A 120 -11.09 -7.19 -10.09
C ALA A 120 -10.53 -8.41 -9.32
N ALA A 121 -10.12 -8.23 -8.05
CA ALA A 121 -9.75 -9.34 -7.18
C ALA A 121 -10.93 -10.31 -6.91
N ASP A 122 -12.13 -9.76 -6.63
CA ASP A 122 -13.34 -10.56 -6.41
C ASP A 122 -13.69 -11.41 -7.66
N LEU A 123 -13.51 -10.84 -8.86
CA LEU A 123 -13.72 -11.53 -10.13
C LEU A 123 -12.71 -12.68 -10.35
N VAL A 124 -11.43 -12.46 -10.08
CA VAL A 124 -10.41 -13.52 -10.18
C VAL A 124 -10.69 -14.64 -9.18
N LEU A 125 -11.07 -14.29 -7.93
CA LEU A 125 -11.43 -15.26 -6.91
C LEU A 125 -12.68 -16.07 -7.27
N SER A 126 -13.71 -15.44 -7.83
CA SER A 126 -14.91 -16.15 -8.27
C SER A 126 -14.61 -17.10 -9.44
N ASN A 127 -13.77 -16.68 -10.38
CA ASN A 127 -13.39 -17.51 -11.52
C ASN A 127 -12.59 -18.74 -11.08
N LEU A 128 -11.59 -18.55 -10.21
CA LEU A 128 -10.81 -19.65 -9.64
C LEU A 128 -11.70 -20.68 -8.91
N ASN A 129 -12.70 -20.20 -8.17
CA ASN A 129 -13.63 -21.08 -7.46
C ASN A 129 -14.57 -21.83 -8.42
N ASN A 130 -15.04 -21.18 -9.47
CA ASN A 130 -15.97 -21.77 -10.43
C ASN A 130 -15.29 -22.81 -11.32
N THR A 131 -14.08 -22.54 -11.82
CA THR A 131 -13.33 -23.48 -12.66
C THR A 131 -13.08 -24.81 -11.93
N TYR A 132 -12.74 -24.77 -10.64
CA TYR A 132 -12.46 -25.98 -9.88
C TYR A 132 -13.71 -26.84 -9.56
N LYS A 133 -14.89 -26.22 -9.48
CA LYS A 133 -16.14 -26.98 -9.30
C LYS A 133 -16.49 -27.82 -10.54
N VAL A 134 -15.99 -27.42 -11.71
CA VAL A 134 -16.33 -28.04 -12.99
C VAL A 134 -15.27 -29.08 -13.40
N THR A 135 -13.99 -28.83 -13.10
CA THR A 135 -12.87 -29.69 -13.53
C THR A 135 -11.93 -29.99 -12.36
N ALA A 136 -11.73 -31.28 -12.07
CA ALA A 136 -10.86 -31.75 -10.98
C ALA A 136 -9.34 -31.61 -11.29
N SER A 137 -8.99 -31.22 -12.51
CA SER A 137 -7.63 -30.92 -12.96
C SER A 137 -7.43 -29.42 -13.16
N LEU A 138 -6.19 -28.93 -13.07
CA LEU A 138 -5.86 -27.56 -13.46
C LEU A 138 -6.26 -27.31 -14.91
N ASP A 139 -7.34 -26.56 -15.06
CA ASP A 139 -7.81 -26.09 -16.35
C ASP A 139 -6.93 -24.91 -16.82
N GLY A 140 -6.84 -24.74 -18.15
CA GLY A 140 -6.15 -23.60 -18.75
C GLY A 140 -6.69 -22.26 -18.27
N ASP A 141 -7.97 -22.21 -17.91
CA ASP A 141 -8.60 -21.02 -17.35
C ASP A 141 -8.13 -20.70 -15.93
N ALA A 142 -7.91 -21.72 -15.07
CA ALA A 142 -7.37 -21.50 -13.73
C ALA A 142 -5.92 -20.97 -13.82
N LEU A 143 -5.11 -21.54 -14.71
CA LEU A 143 -3.77 -21.03 -15.00
C LEU A 143 -3.80 -19.58 -15.49
N ARG A 144 -4.72 -19.23 -16.40
CA ARG A 144 -4.89 -17.86 -16.88
C ARG A 144 -5.18 -16.88 -15.74
N GLN A 145 -6.00 -17.26 -14.76
CA GLN A 145 -6.24 -16.42 -13.58
C GLN A 145 -4.98 -16.19 -12.74
N PHE A 146 -4.15 -17.23 -12.55
CA PHE A 146 -2.86 -17.09 -11.87
C PHE A 146 -1.89 -16.19 -12.66
N TRP A 147 -1.87 -16.28 -13.99
CA TRP A 147 -1.12 -15.36 -14.84
C TRP A 147 -1.57 -13.90 -14.73
N VAL A 148 -2.88 -13.66 -14.71
CA VAL A 148 -3.44 -12.30 -14.47
C VAL A 148 -2.99 -11.78 -13.11
N LEU A 149 -3.06 -12.61 -12.07
CA LEU A 149 -2.58 -12.26 -10.73
C LEU A 149 -1.07 -11.98 -10.72
N ALA A 150 -0.27 -12.76 -11.46
CA ALA A 150 1.18 -12.58 -11.56
C ALA A 150 1.57 -11.24 -12.17
N ALA A 151 0.90 -10.87 -13.26
CA ALA A 151 1.12 -9.62 -13.99
C ALA A 151 0.51 -8.38 -13.29
N ALA A 152 -0.32 -8.57 -12.28
CA ALA A 152 -1.03 -7.48 -11.63
C ALA A 152 -0.12 -6.59 -10.77
N ASN A 153 -0.55 -5.34 -10.56
CA ASN A 153 0.14 -4.39 -9.71
C ASN A 153 0.03 -4.76 -8.20
N GLN A 154 0.85 -4.13 -7.37
CA GLN A 154 0.89 -4.38 -5.92
C GLN A 154 -0.46 -4.13 -5.23
N ARG A 155 -1.20 -3.09 -5.62
CA ARG A 155 -2.51 -2.76 -5.02
C ARG A 155 -3.52 -3.88 -5.25
N PHE A 156 -3.57 -4.41 -6.48
CA PHE A 156 -4.40 -5.55 -6.83
C PHE A 156 -4.01 -6.79 -6.03
N LYS A 157 -2.72 -7.12 -5.93
CA LYS A 157 -2.24 -8.27 -5.15
C LYS A 157 -2.61 -8.15 -3.67
N THR A 158 -2.51 -6.95 -3.09
CA THR A 158 -2.96 -6.70 -1.70
C THR A 158 -4.46 -6.88 -1.55
N ALA A 159 -5.26 -6.31 -2.47
CA ALA A 159 -6.71 -6.47 -2.47
C ALA A 159 -7.11 -7.95 -2.60
N PHE A 160 -6.44 -8.70 -3.49
CA PHE A 160 -6.64 -10.13 -3.66
C PHE A 160 -6.43 -10.90 -2.36
N VAL A 161 -5.31 -10.67 -1.66
CA VAL A 161 -5.05 -11.36 -0.38
C VAL A 161 -6.09 -11.00 0.68
N GLN A 162 -6.47 -9.72 0.80
CA GLN A 162 -7.49 -9.32 1.76
C GLN A 162 -8.83 -10.01 1.49
N ARG A 163 -9.22 -10.11 0.21
CA ARG A 163 -10.46 -10.78 -0.21
C ARG A 163 -10.39 -12.29 -0.03
N SER A 164 -9.25 -12.92 -0.32
CA SER A 164 -9.08 -14.37 -0.14
C SER A 164 -9.11 -14.78 1.34
N LEU A 165 -8.60 -13.93 2.24
CA LEU A 165 -8.68 -14.14 3.69
C LEU A 165 -10.11 -13.98 4.24
N ALA A 166 -10.95 -13.17 3.59
CA ALA A 166 -12.34 -12.96 3.98
C ALA A 166 -13.29 -14.03 3.43
N ASN A 167 -13.03 -14.56 2.23
CA ASN A 167 -13.93 -15.48 1.55
C ASN A 167 -13.57 -16.96 1.82
N ALA A 168 -14.26 -17.58 2.79
CA ALA A 168 -14.05 -18.97 3.17
C ALA A 168 -14.24 -19.98 2.00
N ASN A 169 -15.14 -19.69 1.05
CA ASN A 169 -15.43 -20.61 -0.06
C ASN A 169 -14.25 -20.77 -1.02
N SER A 170 -13.48 -19.69 -1.23
CA SER A 170 -12.32 -19.72 -2.13
C SER A 170 -11.08 -20.35 -1.46
N GLN A 171 -11.04 -20.42 -0.13
CA GLN A 171 -9.84 -20.81 0.62
C GLN A 171 -9.44 -22.26 0.39
N THR A 172 -10.40 -23.19 0.31
CA THR A 172 -10.13 -24.61 0.06
C THR A 172 -9.49 -24.81 -1.31
N THR A 173 -10.03 -24.16 -2.35
CA THR A 173 -9.47 -24.18 -3.71
C THR A 173 -8.06 -23.59 -3.76
N LEU A 174 -7.82 -22.50 -3.03
CA LEU A 174 -6.51 -21.84 -3.00
C LEU A 174 -5.46 -22.65 -2.24
N VAL A 175 -5.83 -23.40 -1.21
CA VAL A 175 -4.92 -24.31 -0.49
C VAL A 175 -4.31 -25.35 -1.43
N ASN A 176 -5.13 -25.94 -2.31
CA ASN A 176 -4.68 -26.95 -3.27
C ASN A 176 -3.69 -26.39 -4.32
N HIS A 177 -3.69 -25.08 -4.53
CA HIS A 177 -2.85 -24.39 -5.51
C HIS A 177 -1.88 -23.41 -4.86
N MET A 178 -1.53 -23.64 -3.59
CA MET A 178 -0.75 -22.69 -2.80
C MET A 178 0.60 -22.35 -3.46
N GLU A 179 1.23 -23.29 -4.15
CA GLU A 179 2.49 -23.05 -4.85
C GLU A 179 2.34 -22.04 -6.00
N MET A 180 1.37 -22.26 -6.90
CA MET A 180 1.08 -21.32 -7.99
C MET A 180 0.61 -19.97 -7.47
N LEU A 181 -0.18 -19.97 -6.39
CA LEU A 181 -0.59 -18.74 -5.74
C LEU A 181 0.63 -17.97 -5.21
N ASN A 182 1.55 -18.64 -4.53
CA ASN A 182 2.76 -18.04 -3.99
C ASN A 182 3.66 -17.48 -5.11
N GLN A 183 3.84 -18.23 -6.21
CA GLN A 183 4.58 -17.77 -7.38
C GLN A 183 3.91 -16.57 -8.05
N SER A 184 2.59 -16.58 -8.19
CA SER A 184 1.85 -15.47 -8.80
C SER A 184 1.90 -14.20 -7.95
N LEU A 185 1.72 -14.33 -6.63
CA LEU A 185 1.75 -13.19 -5.73
C LEU A 185 3.17 -12.61 -5.58
N PHE A 186 4.18 -13.46 -5.46
CA PHE A 186 5.50 -13.03 -4.97
C PHE A 186 6.68 -13.38 -5.87
N GLY A 187 6.46 -14.03 -7.03
CA GLY A 187 7.54 -14.45 -7.93
C GLY A 187 8.45 -13.30 -8.39
N LEU A 188 7.91 -12.07 -8.46
CA LEU A 188 8.64 -10.85 -8.82
C LEU A 188 8.95 -9.93 -7.62
N ASP A 189 9.05 -10.48 -6.41
CA ASP A 189 9.38 -9.72 -5.18
C ASP A 189 10.78 -10.05 -4.64
N PRO A 190 11.87 -9.60 -5.29
CA PRO A 190 13.23 -9.91 -4.85
C PRO A 190 13.59 -9.27 -3.50
N GLN A 191 12.91 -8.17 -3.13
CA GLN A 191 13.18 -7.42 -1.90
C GLN A 191 12.27 -7.80 -0.73
N PHE A 192 11.43 -8.82 -0.88
CA PHE A 192 10.48 -9.27 0.14
C PHE A 192 9.50 -8.19 0.62
N ARG A 193 9.29 -7.09 -0.14
CA ARG A 193 8.42 -5.99 0.29
C ARG A 193 6.96 -6.43 0.29
N GLN A 194 6.53 -7.09 -0.79
CA GLN A 194 5.18 -7.63 -0.93
C GLN A 194 4.96 -8.74 0.10
N ARG A 195 5.93 -9.65 0.24
CA ARG A 195 5.88 -10.75 1.22
C ARG A 195 5.75 -10.25 2.65
N ARG A 196 6.57 -9.28 3.05
CA ARG A 196 6.52 -8.70 4.41
C ARG A 196 5.20 -8.00 4.68
N HIS A 197 4.70 -7.21 3.72
CA HIS A 197 3.41 -6.55 3.85
C HIS A 197 2.28 -7.58 4.01
N THR A 198 2.25 -8.59 3.14
CA THR A 198 1.23 -9.64 3.19
C THR A 198 1.31 -10.48 4.47
N LEU A 199 2.51 -10.87 4.91
CA LEU A 199 2.70 -11.61 6.15
C LEU A 199 2.18 -10.82 7.35
N ASN A 200 2.49 -9.52 7.42
CA ASN A 200 1.97 -8.65 8.48
C ASN A 200 0.44 -8.55 8.46
N LEU A 201 -0.17 -8.45 7.27
CA LEU A 201 -1.64 -8.45 7.14
C LEU A 201 -2.24 -9.76 7.66
N ILE A 202 -1.67 -10.91 7.28
CA ILE A 202 -2.15 -12.23 7.72
C ILE A 202 -1.99 -12.39 9.22
N LEU A 203 -0.80 -12.09 9.77
CA LEU A 203 -0.55 -12.22 11.21
C LEU A 203 -1.43 -11.29 12.03
N THR A 204 -1.70 -10.07 11.55
CA THR A 204 -2.63 -9.15 12.22
C THR A 204 -4.06 -9.69 12.23
N ASP A 205 -4.52 -10.25 11.10
CA ASP A 205 -5.84 -10.89 11.00
C ASP A 205 -5.94 -12.13 11.90
N LEU A 206 -4.90 -12.98 11.90
CA LEU A 206 -4.83 -14.19 12.73
C LEU A 206 -4.78 -13.85 14.23
N ASN A 207 -4.01 -12.83 14.64
CA ASN A 207 -3.97 -12.35 16.01
C ASN A 207 -5.34 -11.82 16.49
N ARG A 208 -6.14 -11.26 15.57
CA ARG A 208 -7.49 -10.76 15.89
C ARG A 208 -8.51 -11.90 16.01
N ARG A 209 -8.32 -12.99 15.27
CA ARG A 209 -9.21 -14.16 15.30
C ARG A 209 -8.95 -15.00 16.55
N LYS A 210 -10.01 -15.57 17.13
CA LYS A 210 -9.85 -16.60 18.18
C LYS A 210 -9.25 -17.86 17.54
N ASN A 211 -8.50 -18.67 18.30
CA ASN A 211 -7.84 -19.89 17.80
C ASN A 211 -8.76 -20.86 17.03
N SER A 212 -10.07 -20.86 17.32
CA SER A 212 -11.06 -21.68 16.61
C SER A 212 -11.46 -21.17 15.21
N GLN A 213 -11.01 -19.97 14.81
CA GLN A 213 -11.34 -19.33 13.54
C GLN A 213 -10.15 -19.23 12.59
N ILE A 214 -9.02 -19.85 12.95
CA ILE A 214 -7.83 -19.92 12.09
C ILE A 214 -8.15 -20.85 10.93
N THR A 215 -8.01 -20.34 9.71
CA THR A 215 -8.29 -21.13 8.50
C THR A 215 -7.01 -21.80 7.99
N PRO A 216 -7.07 -23.03 7.44
CA PRO A 216 -5.91 -23.68 6.85
C PRO A 216 -5.20 -22.83 5.80
N TYR A 217 -5.98 -22.09 4.99
CA TYR A 217 -5.44 -21.18 3.98
C TYR A 217 -4.55 -20.09 4.57
N SER A 218 -5.04 -19.37 5.59
CA SER A 218 -4.30 -18.24 6.16
C SER A 218 -3.01 -18.69 6.85
N ALA A 219 -3.07 -19.80 7.61
CA ALA A 219 -1.89 -20.39 8.24
C ALA A 219 -0.89 -20.90 7.19
N LEU A 220 -1.37 -21.59 6.15
CA LEU A 220 -0.51 -22.12 5.09
C LEU A 220 0.15 -20.99 4.28
N LEU A 221 -0.58 -19.93 3.94
CA LEU A 221 -0.02 -18.78 3.23
C LEU A 221 1.04 -18.05 4.07
N ALA A 222 0.81 -17.89 5.39
CA ALA A 222 1.82 -17.32 6.27
C ALA A 222 3.09 -18.19 6.32
N ALA A 223 2.91 -19.51 6.41
CA ALA A 223 4.01 -20.47 6.45
C ALA A 223 4.80 -20.53 5.14
N THR A 224 4.14 -20.50 3.98
CA THR A 224 4.82 -20.47 2.69
C THR A 224 5.59 -19.18 2.49
N ILE A 225 5.04 -18.03 2.91
CA ILE A 225 5.78 -16.75 2.86
C ILE A 225 7.01 -16.82 3.76
N TYR A 226 6.87 -17.26 5.01
CA TYR A 226 7.99 -17.36 5.94
C TYR A 226 9.09 -18.30 5.43
N ALA A 227 8.70 -19.45 4.86
CA ALA A 227 9.63 -20.43 4.31
C ALA A 227 10.52 -19.89 3.18
N THR A 228 10.10 -18.84 2.47
CA THR A 228 10.92 -18.24 1.39
C THR A 228 12.10 -17.42 1.88
N GLY A 229 12.13 -17.02 3.16
CA GLY A 229 13.24 -16.24 3.70
C GLY A 229 13.19 -16.10 5.23
N PRO A 230 13.36 -17.19 6.00
CA PRO A 230 13.26 -17.16 7.46
C PRO A 230 14.17 -16.10 8.12
N GLU A 231 15.37 -15.92 7.58
CA GLU A 231 16.36 -14.94 8.03
C GLU A 231 15.86 -13.50 7.91
N VAL A 232 15.02 -13.20 6.90
CA VAL A 232 14.47 -11.87 6.63
C VAL A 232 13.32 -11.52 7.58
N PHE A 233 12.62 -12.54 8.09
CA PHE A 233 11.43 -12.39 8.94
C PHE A 233 11.70 -12.61 10.42
N GLY A 234 12.79 -13.29 10.78
CA GLY A 234 13.24 -13.51 12.14
C GLY A 234 12.53 -14.69 12.85
N ILE A 235 13.22 -15.24 13.84
CA ILE A 235 12.82 -16.47 14.56
C ILE A 235 11.49 -16.31 15.29
N ALA A 236 11.22 -15.14 15.89
CA ALA A 236 9.97 -14.87 16.61
C ALA A 236 8.75 -15.01 15.69
N THR A 237 8.83 -14.45 14.48
CA THR A 237 7.80 -14.60 13.43
C THR A 237 7.61 -16.06 13.06
N GLY A 238 8.71 -16.82 12.92
CA GLY A 238 8.67 -18.26 12.68
C GLY A 238 7.88 -19.01 13.75
N SER A 239 8.14 -18.75 15.03
CA SER A 239 7.42 -19.38 16.14
C SER A 239 5.91 -19.10 16.06
N THR A 240 5.51 -17.85 15.82
CA THR A 240 4.10 -17.47 15.65
C THR A 240 3.45 -18.16 14.45
N VAL A 241 4.15 -18.22 13.32
CA VAL A 241 3.68 -18.92 12.11
C VAL A 241 3.46 -20.41 12.37
N ILE A 242 4.39 -21.06 13.09
CA ILE A 242 4.24 -22.48 13.46
C ILE A 242 3.06 -22.68 14.42
N GLN A 243 2.85 -21.80 15.39
CA GLN A 243 1.68 -21.87 16.27
C GLN A 243 0.37 -21.81 15.47
N TYR A 244 0.28 -20.92 14.48
CA TYR A 244 -0.89 -20.84 13.60
C TYR A 244 -1.05 -22.07 12.71
N LEU A 245 0.05 -22.63 12.20
CA LEU A 245 0.03 -23.86 11.42
C LEU A 245 -0.48 -25.05 12.24
N THR A 246 0.02 -25.23 13.47
CA THR A 246 -0.46 -26.28 14.39
C THR A 246 -1.93 -26.07 14.76
N ALA A 247 -2.36 -24.84 15.02
CA ALA A 247 -3.76 -24.54 15.30
C ALA A 247 -4.68 -24.88 14.12
N ALA A 248 -4.27 -24.55 12.88
CA ALA A 248 -5.00 -24.93 11.68
C ALA A 248 -5.10 -26.46 11.50
N MET A 249 -4.02 -27.20 11.79
CA MET A 249 -4.03 -28.68 11.76
C MET A 249 -5.02 -29.27 12.76
N ARG A 250 -5.18 -28.67 13.94
CA ARG A 250 -6.17 -29.11 14.94
C ARG A 250 -7.60 -28.84 14.49
N ALA A 251 -7.83 -27.77 13.73
CA ALA A 251 -9.15 -27.35 13.29
C ALA A 251 -9.68 -28.10 12.05
N THR A 252 -8.81 -28.63 11.20
CA THR A 252 -9.23 -29.31 9.95
C THR A 252 -9.40 -30.82 10.11
N ASN A 253 -10.46 -31.38 9.52
CA ASN A 253 -10.67 -32.82 9.41
C ASN A 253 -10.39 -33.36 8.01
N ASP A 254 -10.11 -32.49 7.05
CA ASP A 254 -9.80 -32.85 5.67
C ASP A 254 -8.37 -33.42 5.60
N GLY A 255 -8.24 -34.69 5.20
CA GLY A 255 -6.97 -35.40 5.13
C GLY A 255 -6.00 -34.84 4.08
N ALA A 256 -6.51 -34.32 2.97
CA ALA A 256 -5.68 -33.69 1.93
C ALA A 256 -5.13 -32.34 2.42
N ILE A 257 -5.96 -31.52 3.08
CA ILE A 257 -5.47 -30.27 3.68
C ILE A 257 -4.48 -30.57 4.82
N LEU A 258 -4.75 -31.60 5.63
CA LEU A 258 -3.89 -31.97 6.74
C LEU A 258 -2.50 -32.43 6.27
N SER A 259 -2.42 -33.17 5.17
CA SER A 259 -1.14 -33.57 4.57
C SER A 259 -0.33 -32.36 4.07
N ILE A 260 -0.98 -31.39 3.42
CA ILE A 260 -0.34 -30.15 2.96
C ILE A 260 0.22 -29.33 4.14
N LEU A 261 -0.58 -29.17 5.21
CA LEU A 261 -0.14 -28.48 6.42
C LEU A 261 1.03 -29.23 7.07
N GLY A 262 0.96 -30.56 7.17
CA GLY A 262 2.02 -31.40 7.74
C GLY A 262 3.32 -31.33 6.96
N MET A 263 3.28 -31.40 5.62
CA MET A 263 4.45 -31.22 4.77
C MET A 263 5.09 -29.84 4.94
N THR A 264 4.26 -28.79 5.06
CA THR A 264 4.75 -27.42 5.28
C THR A 264 5.39 -27.27 6.65
N LEU A 265 4.82 -27.91 7.68
CA LEU A 265 5.43 -27.97 9.01
C LEU A 265 6.77 -28.72 8.98
N GLY A 266 6.89 -29.80 8.23
CA GLY A 266 8.15 -30.54 8.03
C GLY A 266 9.26 -29.66 7.48
N LYS A 267 8.96 -28.86 6.44
CA LYS A 267 9.88 -27.86 5.88
C LYS A 267 10.31 -26.80 6.90
N LEU A 268 9.46 -26.50 7.88
CA LEU A 268 9.71 -25.52 8.94
C LEU A 268 10.09 -26.16 10.28
N SER A 269 10.38 -27.47 10.30
CA SER A 269 10.56 -28.25 11.53
C SER A 269 11.68 -27.72 12.43
N VAL A 270 12.68 -27.04 11.87
CA VAL A 270 13.75 -26.36 12.62
C VAL A 270 13.18 -25.36 13.63
N TYR A 271 12.10 -24.67 13.29
CA TYR A 271 11.44 -23.65 14.13
C TYR A 271 10.35 -24.21 15.05
N SER A 272 10.02 -25.49 14.92
CA SER A 272 8.99 -26.17 15.71
C SER A 272 9.56 -26.73 17.01
N THR A 273 8.77 -26.66 18.07
CA THR A 273 9.04 -27.35 19.34
C THR A 273 8.76 -28.86 19.22
N PRO A 274 9.43 -29.72 19.99
CA PRO A 274 9.15 -31.16 20.03
C PRO A 274 7.66 -31.46 20.33
N GLU A 275 7.04 -30.68 21.21
CA GLU A 275 5.63 -30.81 21.58
C GLU A 275 4.70 -30.53 20.39
N GLN A 276 4.98 -29.47 19.60
CA GLN A 276 4.22 -29.17 18.38
C GLN A 276 4.38 -30.28 17.34
N VAL A 277 5.59 -30.80 17.15
CA VAL A 277 5.82 -31.91 16.20
C VAL A 277 5.09 -33.17 16.65
N LYS A 278 5.13 -33.50 17.94
CA LYS A 278 4.40 -34.64 18.52
C LYS A 278 2.89 -34.51 18.33
N ASP A 279 2.32 -33.34 18.63
CA ASP A 279 0.89 -33.09 18.49
C ASP A 279 0.43 -33.19 17.02
N CYS A 280 1.20 -32.60 16.10
CA CYS A 280 0.94 -32.69 14.67
C CYS A 280 1.07 -34.13 14.14
N ALA A 281 2.11 -34.87 14.56
CA ALA A 281 2.29 -36.27 14.19
C ALA A 281 1.13 -37.14 14.69
N ASN A 282 0.67 -36.94 15.93
CA ASN A 282 -0.52 -37.61 16.45
C ASN A 282 -1.75 -37.33 15.59
N ARG A 283 -1.99 -36.06 15.23
CA ARG A 283 -3.14 -35.69 14.40
C ARG A 283 -3.09 -36.33 13.01
N LEU A 284 -1.91 -36.39 12.39
CA LEU A 284 -1.69 -37.05 11.11
C LEU A 284 -1.98 -38.56 11.22
N VAL A 285 -1.43 -39.25 12.23
CA VAL A 285 -1.68 -40.68 12.46
C VAL A 285 -3.15 -40.96 12.74
N THR A 286 -3.81 -40.17 13.59
CA THR A 286 -5.25 -40.31 13.86
C THR A 286 -6.07 -40.16 12.59
N ASN A 287 -5.75 -39.18 11.73
CA ASN A 287 -6.45 -39.03 10.46
C ASN A 287 -6.17 -40.23 9.53
N MET A 288 -4.92 -40.67 9.42
CA MET A 288 -4.52 -41.82 8.60
C MET A 288 -5.26 -43.11 9.00
N LEU A 289 -5.48 -43.34 10.30
CA LEU A 289 -6.23 -44.50 10.82
C LEU A 289 -7.73 -44.42 10.55
N ALA A 290 -8.30 -43.21 10.55
CA ALA A 290 -9.72 -42.97 10.29
C ALA A 290 -10.06 -42.86 8.80
N ASN A 291 -9.06 -42.72 7.93
CA ASN A 291 -9.25 -42.49 6.51
C ASN A 291 -9.23 -43.81 5.72
N SER A 292 -10.13 -43.93 4.74
CA SER A 292 -10.21 -45.09 3.84
C SER A 292 -9.64 -44.79 2.45
N ASP A 293 -9.36 -43.54 2.12
CA ASP A 293 -8.80 -43.14 0.82
C ASP A 293 -7.29 -43.41 0.78
N ARG A 294 -6.89 -44.42 0.00
CA ARG A 294 -5.49 -44.80 -0.18
C ARG A 294 -4.60 -43.62 -0.60
N ARG A 295 -5.09 -42.69 -1.42
CA ARG A 295 -4.27 -41.54 -1.87
C ARG A 295 -4.00 -40.57 -0.72
N GLN A 296 -5.00 -40.31 0.13
CA GLN A 296 -4.84 -39.43 1.28
C GLN A 296 -3.96 -40.06 2.35
N ILE A 297 -4.12 -41.36 2.61
CA ILE A 297 -3.22 -42.14 3.47
C ILE A 297 -1.78 -41.99 2.99
N ILE A 298 -1.56 -42.09 1.67
CA ILE A 298 -0.23 -41.95 1.08
C ILE A 298 0.36 -40.55 1.35
N GLN A 299 -0.42 -39.50 1.08
CA GLN A 299 0.01 -38.12 1.28
C GLN A 299 0.29 -37.80 2.76
N ILE A 300 -0.53 -38.33 3.68
CA ILE A 300 -0.34 -38.17 5.12
C ILE A 300 0.95 -38.88 5.57
N GLY A 301 1.24 -40.06 5.03
CA GLY A 301 2.52 -40.72 5.24
C GLY A 301 3.69 -39.84 4.83
N GLN A 302 3.64 -39.23 3.64
CA GLN A 302 4.70 -38.34 3.16
C GLN A 302 4.86 -37.11 4.07
N ALA A 303 3.76 -36.56 4.57
CA ALA A 303 3.79 -35.49 5.56
C ALA A 303 4.48 -35.93 6.87
N LEU A 304 4.20 -37.14 7.37
CA LEU A 304 4.90 -37.71 8.53
C LEU A 304 6.40 -37.89 8.27
N ASN A 305 6.77 -38.36 7.08
CA ASN A 305 8.18 -38.50 6.69
C ASN A 305 8.90 -37.14 6.66
N SER A 306 8.22 -36.07 6.25
CA SER A 306 8.81 -34.73 6.28
C SER A 306 9.10 -34.20 7.71
N LEU A 307 8.54 -34.83 8.74
CA LEU A 307 8.75 -34.51 10.15
C LEU A 307 9.86 -35.38 10.80
N GLU A 308 10.46 -36.32 10.06
CA GLU A 308 11.46 -37.29 10.52
C GLU A 308 12.58 -36.72 11.41
N PRO A 309 13.13 -35.50 11.19
CA PRO A 309 14.20 -34.96 12.05
C PRO A 309 13.79 -34.78 13.53
N LYS A 310 12.49 -34.72 13.82
CA LYS A 310 11.93 -34.49 15.16
C LYS A 310 10.75 -35.42 15.48
N LEU A 311 10.56 -36.49 14.71
CA LEU A 311 9.42 -37.38 14.88
C LEU A 311 9.64 -38.25 16.12
N PRO A 312 8.68 -38.32 17.06
CA PRO A 312 8.85 -39.17 18.23
C PRO A 312 8.74 -40.66 17.84
N ALA A 313 9.51 -41.51 18.53
CA ALA A 313 9.75 -42.89 18.14
C ALA A 313 8.47 -43.73 17.97
N LEU A 314 7.46 -43.52 18.81
CA LEU A 314 6.17 -44.22 18.71
C LEU A 314 5.43 -43.88 17.42
N GLN A 315 5.41 -42.61 17.03
CA GLN A 315 4.75 -42.14 15.81
C GLN A 315 5.52 -42.61 14.56
N ALA A 316 6.86 -42.68 14.65
CA ALA A 316 7.70 -43.25 13.59
C ALA A 316 7.40 -44.74 13.37
N GLN A 317 7.25 -45.52 14.45
CA GLN A 317 6.88 -46.94 14.37
C GLN A 317 5.48 -47.12 13.77
N MET A 318 4.49 -46.37 14.26
CA MET A 318 3.12 -46.43 13.72
C MET A 318 3.06 -46.03 12.26
N ALA A 319 3.80 -44.99 11.85
CA ALA A 319 3.92 -44.61 10.45
C ALA A 319 4.49 -45.78 9.62
N ALA A 320 5.61 -46.37 10.05
CA ALA A 320 6.26 -47.48 9.35
C ALA A 320 5.33 -48.71 9.20
N GLU A 321 4.56 -49.06 10.23
CA GLU A 321 3.58 -50.15 10.16
C GLU A 321 2.46 -49.86 9.16
N LEU A 322 1.94 -48.63 9.14
CA LEU A 322 0.93 -48.22 8.18
C LEU A 322 1.49 -48.18 6.76
N TYR A 323 2.71 -47.69 6.57
CA TYR A 323 3.43 -47.75 5.29
C TYR A 323 3.51 -49.19 4.76
N LYS A 324 3.88 -50.15 5.61
CA LYS A 324 3.91 -51.57 5.27
C LYS A 324 2.53 -52.13 4.91
N LYS A 325 1.47 -51.72 5.63
CA LYS A 325 0.09 -52.16 5.39
C LYS A 325 -0.48 -51.69 4.05
N TYR A 326 -0.16 -50.48 3.61
CA TYR A 326 -0.75 -49.88 2.40
C TYR A 326 0.10 -50.04 1.13
N GLY A 327 1.24 -50.74 1.23
CA GLY A 327 2.06 -51.17 0.11
C GLY A 327 2.72 -50.00 -0.60
N PHE A 328 3.80 -49.50 0.00
CA PHE A 328 4.74 -48.55 -0.57
C PHE A 328 6.03 -49.23 -1.00
#